data_AF-A0A7C5RQA0-F1
#
_entry.id   AF-A0A7C5RQA0-F1
#
_cell.length_a   1.000
_cell.length_b   1.000
_cell.length_c   1.000
_cell.angle_alpha   90.00
_cell.angle_beta   90.00
_cell.angle_gamma   90.00
#
_symmetry.space_group_name_H-M   'P 1'
#
loop_
_entity.id
_entity.type
_entity.pdbx_description
1 polymer ?
#
loop_
_entity_poly.entity_id
_entity_poly.type
_entity_poly.pdbx_seq_one_letter_code
_entity_poly.pdbx_strand_id
1 'polypeptide(L)'
;MAWLVYGLKVVRAEVIRSVFWPLAAVLERKFFMDDLYEGVIARGLVLRGVAWALQQGDEKGVDGLVNGIGQAVRVIAQRVRMVQAGQVQVYGAAIALGVVVSTVVILLVNP
;
A
#
# COMPACT_ATOMS: atom_id res chain seq x y z
N MET A 1 -53.61 24.85 -14.27
CA MET A 1 -53.40 23.49 -14.83
C MET A 1 -53.22 22.43 -13.75
N ALA A 2 -52.35 22.61 -12.75
CA ALA A 2 -52.17 21.61 -11.66
C ALA A 2 -53.44 21.35 -10.81
N TRP A 3 -54.28 22.38 -10.59
CA TRP A 3 -55.52 22.26 -9.82
C TRP A 3 -56.59 21.36 -10.50
N LEU A 4 -56.61 21.31 -11.83
CA LEU A 4 -57.53 20.42 -12.57
C LEU A 4 -57.13 18.94 -12.43
N VAL A 5 -55.83 18.68 -12.33
CA VAL A 5 -55.28 17.31 -12.22
C VAL A 5 -55.43 16.78 -10.79
N TYR A 6 -55.08 17.58 -9.78
CA TYR A 6 -55.10 17.13 -8.38
C TYR A 6 -56.40 17.44 -7.63
N GLY A 7 -57.09 18.54 -7.97
CA GLY A 7 -58.29 19.01 -7.28
C GLY A 7 -59.60 18.43 -7.81
N LEU A 8 -59.74 18.31 -9.14
CA LEU A 8 -60.94 17.76 -9.78
C LEU A 8 -60.82 16.28 -10.17
N LYS A 9 -59.63 15.67 -10.04
CA LYS A 9 -59.33 14.26 -10.40
C LYS A 9 -59.80 13.82 -11.80
N VAL A 10 -60.08 14.76 -12.71
CA VAL A 10 -60.58 14.47 -14.07
C VAL A 10 -59.48 13.84 -14.94
N VAL A 11 -58.21 14.06 -14.60
CA VAL A 11 -57.06 13.44 -15.26
C VAL A 11 -56.38 12.48 -14.29
N ARG A 12 -56.58 11.18 -14.53
CA ARG A 12 -55.88 10.10 -13.81
C ARG A 12 -54.38 10.30 -13.95
N ALA A 13 -53.71 10.54 -12.82
CA ALA A 13 -52.26 10.65 -12.74
C ALA A 13 -51.56 9.38 -13.28
N GLU A 14 -52.25 8.24 -13.31
CA GLU A 14 -51.75 7.01 -13.93
C GLU A 14 -51.50 7.13 -15.44
N VAL A 15 -52.30 7.92 -16.17
CA VAL A 15 -52.18 8.04 -17.65
C VAL A 15 -50.97 8.90 -18.04
N ILE A 16 -50.68 9.94 -17.26
CA ILE A 16 -49.48 10.76 -17.44
C ILE A 16 -48.23 9.93 -17.07
N ARG A 17 -48.34 9.09 -16.02
CA ARG A 17 -47.29 8.17 -15.59
C ARG A 17 -46.99 7.08 -16.62
N SER A 18 -47.99 6.55 -17.33
CA SER A 18 -47.79 5.49 -18.33
C SER A 18 -47.18 6.00 -19.63
N VAL A 19 -47.48 7.24 -20.04
CA VAL A 19 -46.90 7.85 -21.25
C VAL A 19 -45.46 8.30 -21.02
N PHE A 20 -45.14 8.82 -19.82
CA PHE A 20 -43.79 9.26 -19.45
C PHE A 20 -43.06 8.25 -18.55
N TRP A 21 -43.43 6.97 -18.61
CA TRP A 21 -42.90 5.90 -17.76
C TRP A 21 -41.36 5.92 -17.59
N PRO A 22 -40.54 6.06 -18.65
CA PRO A 22 -39.08 6.08 -18.47
C PRO A 22 -38.58 7.37 -17.77
N LEU A 23 -39.18 8.53 -18.04
CA LEU A 23 -38.80 9.78 -17.36
C LEU A 23 -39.31 9.81 -15.91
N ALA A 24 -40.53 9.35 -15.66
CA ALA A 24 -41.10 9.24 -14.33
C ALA A 24 -40.24 8.31 -13.45
N ALA A 25 -39.78 7.18 -13.98
CA ALA A 25 -38.89 6.27 -13.26
C ALA A 25 -37.51 6.89 -12.95
N VAL A 26 -36.94 7.68 -13.86
CA VAL A 26 -35.65 8.38 -13.63
C VAL A 26 -35.79 9.49 -12.60
N LEU A 27 -36.88 10.27 -12.62
CA LEU A 27 -37.16 11.29 -11.61
C LEU A 27 -37.50 10.66 -10.24
N GLU A 28 -38.27 9.56 -10.21
CA GLU A 28 -38.61 8.83 -8.98
C GLU A 28 -37.36 8.21 -8.33
N ARG A 29 -36.40 7.72 -9.12
CA ARG A 29 -35.09 7.23 -8.64
C ARG A 29 -34.06 8.34 -8.42
N LYS A 30 -34.49 9.60 -8.31
CA LYS A 30 -33.61 10.75 -7.99
C LYS A 30 -32.39 10.80 -8.93
N PHE A 31 -32.63 10.62 -10.23
CA PHE A 31 -31.62 10.62 -11.29
C PHE A 31 -30.49 9.59 -11.16
N PHE A 32 -30.63 8.54 -10.35
CA PHE A 32 -29.57 7.53 -10.12
C PHE A 32 -28.25 8.15 -9.62
N MET A 33 -28.30 9.37 -9.07
CA MET A 33 -27.10 10.07 -8.61
C MET A 33 -26.47 9.38 -7.40
N ASP A 34 -27.30 8.78 -6.53
CA ASP A 34 -26.82 8.00 -5.39
C ASP A 34 -26.06 6.74 -5.87
N ASP A 35 -26.57 6.01 -6.87
CA ASP A 35 -25.89 4.85 -7.47
C ASP A 35 -24.58 5.23 -8.18
N LEU A 36 -24.53 6.40 -8.83
CA LEU A 36 -23.33 6.91 -9.49
C LEU A 36 -22.24 7.27 -8.47
N TYR A 37 -22.60 7.99 -7.41
CA TYR A 37 -21.66 8.37 -6.34
C TYR A 37 -21.13 7.12 -5.62
N GLU A 38 -22.01 6.19 -5.27
CA GLU A 38 -21.61 4.99 -4.55
C GLU A 38 -20.80 4.02 -5.43
N GLY A 39 -21.21 3.84 -6.69
CA GLY A 39 -20.56 2.93 -7.63
C GLY A 39 -19.22 3.45 -8.16
N VAL A 40 -19.17 4.71 -8.60
CA VAL A 40 -18.00 5.27 -9.28
C VAL A 40 -17.01 5.86 -8.28
N ILE A 41 -17.48 6.67 -7.34
CA ILE A 41 -16.60 7.42 -6.43
C ILE A 41 -16.23 6.56 -5.22
N ALA A 42 -17.22 6.05 -4.48
CA ALA A 42 -16.94 5.27 -3.28
C ALA A 42 -16.33 3.89 -3.60
N ARG A 43 -16.96 3.10 -4.47
CA ARG A 43 -16.43 1.78 -4.84
C ARG A 43 -15.28 1.84 -5.85
N GLY A 44 -15.39 2.67 -6.88
CA GLY A 44 -14.36 2.76 -7.92
C GLY A 44 -13.10 3.45 -7.43
N LEU A 45 -13.22 4.69 -6.95
CA LEU A 45 -12.06 5.54 -6.69
C LEU A 45 -11.39 5.24 -5.34
N VAL A 46 -12.18 5.06 -4.28
CA VAL A 46 -11.65 4.83 -2.92
C VAL A 46 -11.17 3.40 -2.73
N LEU A 47 -12.03 2.40 -2.98
CA LEU A 47 -11.69 1.01 -2.68
C LEU A 47 -10.71 0.39 -3.70
N ARG A 48 -10.86 0.67 -5.00
CA ARG A 48 -9.96 0.09 -6.01
C ARG A 48 -8.72 0.95 -6.29
N GLY A 49 -8.79 2.26 -6.06
CA GLY A 49 -7.66 3.15 -6.26
C GLY A 49 -6.81 3.28 -5.00
N VAL A 50 -7.34 4.01 -4.02
CA VAL A 50 -6.58 4.43 -2.83
C VAL A 50 -6.22 3.26 -1.93
N ALA A 51 -7.18 2.39 -1.62
CA ALA A 51 -6.91 1.25 -0.72
C ALA A 51 -5.91 0.26 -1.36
N TRP A 52 -6.01 0.00 -2.66
CA TRP A 52 -5.06 -0.85 -3.38
C TRP A 52 -3.65 -0.24 -3.42
N ALA A 53 -3.54 1.07 -3.67
CA ALA A 53 -2.24 1.75 -3.69
C ALA A 53 -1.55 1.76 -2.31
N LEU A 54 -2.31 1.98 -1.24
CA LEU A 54 -1.80 1.93 0.13
C LEU A 54 -1.34 0.50 0.50
N GLN A 55 -2.15 -0.51 0.16
CA GLN A 55 -1.81 -1.91 0.44
C GLN A 55 -0.52 -2.34 -0.29
N GLN A 56 -0.35 -1.91 -1.53
CA GLN A 56 0.88 -2.18 -2.29
C GLN A 56 2.10 -1.44 -1.73
N GLY A 57 1.91 -0.25 -1.16
CA GLY A 57 2.95 0.52 -0.51
C GLY A 57 3.46 -0.16 0.76
N ASP A 58 2.55 -0.60 1.63
CA ASP A 58 2.90 -1.28 2.88
C ASP A 58 3.53 -2.66 2.63
N GLU A 59 2.92 -3.51 1.81
CA GLU A 59 3.44 -4.86 1.54
C GLU A 59 4.82 -4.81 0.85
N LYS A 60 5.04 -3.91 -0.13
CA LYS A 60 6.32 -3.90 -0.86
C LYS A 60 7.40 -3.09 -0.15
N GLY A 61 7.00 -2.02 0.54
CA GLY A 61 7.93 -1.16 1.26
C GLY A 61 8.44 -1.81 2.53
N VAL A 62 7.52 -2.14 3.45
CA VAL A 62 7.89 -2.60 4.79
C VAL A 62 8.41 -4.03 4.76
N ASP A 63 7.69 -4.97 4.12
CA ASP A 63 8.16 -6.36 4.08
C ASP A 63 9.43 -6.51 3.24
N GLY A 64 9.58 -5.73 2.17
CA GLY A 64 10.79 -5.71 1.36
C GLY A 64 12.02 -5.30 2.16
N LEU A 65 11.89 -4.28 3.00
CA LEU A 65 12.98 -3.74 3.82
C LEU A 65 13.35 -4.70 4.95
N VAL A 66 12.36 -5.27 5.65
CA VAL A 66 12.57 -6.24 6.73
C VAL A 66 13.23 -7.52 6.19
N ASN A 67 12.74 -8.05 5.06
CA ASN A 67 13.34 -9.23 4.42
C ASN A 67 14.75 -8.95 3.91
N GLY A 68 15.00 -7.75 3.38
CA GLY A 68 16.32 -7.31 2.96
C GLY A 68 17.34 -7.28 4.10
N ILE A 69 16.98 -6.67 5.24
CA ILE A 69 17.82 -6.65 6.44
C ILE A 69 18.08 -8.09 6.92
N GLY A 70 17.03 -8.91 7.01
CA GLY A 70 17.15 -10.30 7.45
C GLY A 70 18.10 -11.12 6.57
N GLN A 71 18.01 -10.98 5.25
CA GLN A 71 18.93 -11.64 4.32
C GLN A 71 20.37 -11.12 4.47
N ALA A 72 20.56 -9.81 4.59
CA ALA A 72 21.89 -9.21 4.75
C ALA A 72 22.59 -9.75 6.01
N VAL A 73 21.90 -9.75 7.15
CA VAL A 73 22.42 -10.29 8.41
C VAL A 73 22.78 -11.76 8.27
N ARG A 74 21.92 -12.56 7.61
CA ARG A 74 22.18 -13.99 7.41
C ARG A 74 23.42 -14.24 6.54
N VAL A 75 23.60 -13.48 5.47
CA VAL A 75 24.79 -13.57 4.61
C VAL A 75 26.06 -13.22 5.38
N ILE A 76 26.02 -12.13 6.16
CA ILE A 76 27.15 -11.71 7.00
C ILE A 76 27.48 -12.80 8.02
N ALA A 77 26.48 -13.33 8.72
CA ALA A 77 26.67 -14.40 9.71
C ALA A 77 27.30 -15.65 9.09
N GLN A 78 26.87 -16.05 7.89
CA GLN A 78 27.47 -17.18 7.17
C GLN A 78 28.93 -16.93 6.80
N ARG A 79 29.26 -15.71 6.34
CA ARG A 79 30.65 -15.32 6.03
C ARG A 79 31.53 -15.32 7.27
N VAL A 80 31.05 -14.73 8.37
CA VAL A 80 31.76 -14.70 9.66
C VAL A 80 31.98 -16.12 10.20
N ARG A 81 31.00 -17.01 10.05
CA ARG A 81 31.12 -18.41 10.47
C ARG A 81 32.27 -19.14 9.75
N MET A 82 32.52 -18.82 8.49
CA MET A 82 33.63 -19.41 7.74
C MET A 82 35.00 -18.88 8.20
N VAL A 83 35.08 -17.62 8.65
CA VAL A 83 36.32 -17.05 9.22
C VAL A 83 36.67 -17.73 10.56
N GLN A 84 35.67 -18.19 11.30
CA GLN A 84 35.84 -18.83 12.60
C GLN A 84 36.05 -20.35 12.53
N ALA A 85 36.50 -20.92 11.39
CA ALA A 85 36.58 -22.38 11.15
C ALA A 85 37.59 -23.16 12.03
N GLY A 86 38.01 -22.62 13.19
CA GLY A 86 38.57 -23.41 14.29
C GLY A 86 40.09 -23.61 14.27
N GLN A 87 40.82 -23.04 13.31
CA GLN A 87 42.27 -23.18 13.26
C GLN A 87 42.95 -22.19 14.20
N VAL A 88 43.37 -22.68 15.37
CA VAL A 88 44.01 -21.87 16.44
C VAL A 88 45.24 -21.09 15.94
N GLN A 89 45.97 -21.60 14.95
CA GLN A 89 47.08 -20.90 14.31
C GLN A 89 46.66 -19.62 13.56
N VAL A 90 45.47 -19.60 12.95
CA VAL A 90 44.96 -18.41 12.25
C VAL A 90 44.66 -17.29 13.25
N TYR A 91 44.12 -17.64 14.42
CA TYR A 91 43.91 -16.68 15.52
C TYR A 91 45.24 -16.11 16.03
N GLY A 92 46.24 -16.97 16.27
CA GLY A 92 47.57 -16.53 16.69
C GLY A 92 48.24 -15.58 15.70
N ALA A 93 48.19 -15.92 14.40
CA ALA A 93 48.72 -15.08 13.34
C ALA A 93 47.96 -13.75 13.21
N ALA A 94 46.63 -13.75 13.34
CA ALA A 94 45.81 -12.55 13.28
C ALA A 94 46.12 -11.59 14.45
N ILE A 95 46.30 -12.12 15.66
CA ILE A 95 46.68 -11.31 16.84
C ILE A 95 48.08 -10.71 16.63
N ALA A 96 49.06 -11.51 16.19
CA ALA A 96 50.42 -11.03 15.93
C ALA A 96 50.43 -9.92 14.86
N LEU A 97 49.72 -10.10 13.76
CA LEU A 97 49.54 -9.06 12.73
C LEU A 97 48.88 -7.81 13.31
N GLY A 98 47.83 -7.96 14.13
CA GLY A 98 47.16 -6.84 14.78
C GLY A 98 48.12 -5.99 15.61
N VAL A 99 48.97 -6.63 16.43
CA VAL A 99 49.97 -5.92 17.25
C VAL A 99 50.98 -5.15 16.40
N VAL A 100 51.49 -5.77 15.32
CA VAL A 100 52.43 -5.13 14.41
C VAL A 100 51.79 -3.91 13.73
N VAL A 101 50.57 -4.07 13.20
CA VAL A 101 49.83 -2.98 12.56
C VAL A 101 49.55 -1.85 13.54
N SER A 102 49.06 -2.15 14.75
CA SER A 102 48.78 -1.15 15.78
C SER A 102 50.04 -0.37 16.15
N THR A 103 51.19 -1.04 16.26
CA THR A 103 52.47 -0.39 16.59
C THR A 103 52.92 0.55 15.47
N VAL A 104 52.84 0.10 14.22
CA VAL A 104 53.19 0.92 13.05
C VAL A 104 52.26 2.14 12.94
N VAL A 105 50.96 1.96 13.15
CA VAL A 105 50.00 3.07 13.14
C VAL A 105 50.34 4.10 14.21
N ILE A 106 50.66 3.66 15.43
CA ILE A 106 51.03 4.58 16.52
C ILE A 106 52.30 5.37 16.18
N LEU A 107 53.32 4.71 15.63
CA LEU A 107 54.57 5.35 15.20
C LEU A 107 54.38 6.32 14.04
N LEU A 108 53.44 6.06 13.12
CA LEU A 108 53.12 6.98 12.02
C LEU A 108 52.28 8.17 12.48
N VAL A 109 51.49 8.01 13.54
CA VAL A 109 50.61 9.07 14.09
C VAL A 109 51.36 9.99 15.07
N ASN A 110 52.36 9.49 15.80
CA ASN A 110 53.27 10.29 16.62
C ASN A 110 54.71 10.15 16.08
N PRO A 111 55.12 10.98 15.10
CA PRO A 111 56.48 10.98 14.58
C PRO A 111 57.51 11.48 15.59
#